data_AF-K1YKM5-F1
#
_entry.id   AF-K1YKM5-F1
#
_cell.length_a   1.000
_cell.length_b   1.000
_cell.length_c   1.000
_cell.angle_alpha   90.00
_cell.angle_beta   90.00
_cell.angle_gamma   90.00
#
_symmetry.space_group_name_H-M   'P 1'
#
loop_
_entity.id
_entity.type
_entity.pdbx_description
1 polymer ?
#
loop_
_entity_poly.entity_id
_entity_poly.type
_entity_poly.pdbx_seq_one_letter_code
_entity_poly.pdbx_strand_id
1 'polypeptide(L)'
;MSDIFFLTGLGLVLLYFLGWAFRNLPGERWQMLAVVPLRKGLENSWQGTNLTYYGFFIATSQLLSLLLLLVLLGAMYISIPGAMLAVMIVLAVCIPAARLVAIMVDKKRHSFTVGGASFIGILLAPWAVMAAGRLLTDQGSFLPVIPVLAAMSIGYTL
;
A
#
# COMPACT_ATOMS: atom_id res chain seq x y z
N MET A 1 14.77 23.96 -10.41
CA MET A 1 15.06 24.27 -8.98
C MET A 1 13.89 23.93 -8.06
N SER A 2 12.63 24.15 -8.48
CA SER A 2 11.41 23.71 -7.77
C SER A 2 11.46 22.25 -7.32
N ASP A 3 11.92 21.35 -8.20
CA ASP A 3 11.85 19.90 -7.94
C ASP A 3 12.82 19.49 -6.85
N ILE A 4 13.99 20.14 -6.78
CA ILE A 4 14.98 19.92 -5.73
C ILE A 4 14.41 20.37 -4.38
N PHE A 5 13.72 21.52 -4.33
CA PHE A 5 13.06 21.98 -3.11
C PHE A 5 11.95 21.02 -2.67
N PHE A 6 11.13 20.53 -3.60
CA PHE A 6 10.11 19.53 -3.31
C PHE A 6 10.71 18.24 -2.75
N LEU A 7 11.70 17.67 -3.44
CA LEU A 7 12.35 16.42 -3.01
C LEU A 7 13.06 16.58 -1.67
N THR A 8 13.75 17.70 -1.45
CA THR A 8 14.45 17.97 -0.19
C THR A 8 13.45 18.16 0.95
N GLY A 9 12.37 18.92 0.71
CA GLY A 9 11.31 19.12 1.71
C GLY A 9 10.62 17.82 2.08
N LEU A 10 10.20 17.03 1.09
CA LEU A 10 9.60 15.71 1.30
C LEU A 10 10.56 14.78 2.04
N GLY A 11 11.83 14.74 1.63
CA GLY A 11 12.87 13.93 2.27
C GLY A 11 13.09 14.28 3.74
N LEU A 12 13.13 15.57 4.09
CA LEU A 12 13.28 16.02 5.47
C LEU A 12 12.06 15.64 6.34
N VAL A 13 10.85 15.80 5.79
CA VAL A 13 9.61 15.40 6.48
C VAL A 13 9.59 13.90 6.74
N LEU A 14 9.90 13.09 5.73
CA LEU A 14 9.95 11.63 5.85
C LEU A 14 11.05 11.18 6.81
N LEU A 15 12.24 11.79 6.76
CA LEU A 15 13.36 11.46 7.65
C LEU A 15 13.03 11.75 9.11
N TYR A 16 12.40 12.90 9.38
CA TYR A 16 11.93 13.24 10.72
C TYR A 16 10.86 12.25 11.20
N PHE A 17 9.85 11.98 10.37
CA PHE A 17 8.76 11.06 10.69
C PHE A 17 9.26 9.64 10.97
N LEU A 18 10.07 9.07 10.08
CA LEU A 18 10.64 7.73 10.22
C LEU A 18 11.60 7.65 11.40
N GLY A 19 12.43 8.67 11.62
CA GLY A 19 13.32 8.75 12.78
C GLY A 19 12.56 8.77 14.11
N TRP A 20 11.43 9.47 14.17
CA TRP A 20 10.52 9.40 15.32
C TRP A 20 9.87 8.02 15.45
N ALA A 21 9.36 7.48 14.34
CA ALA A 21 8.63 6.21 14.29
C ALA A 21 9.50 5.05 14.79
N PHE A 22 10.73 4.92 14.29
CA PHE A 22 11.64 3.85 14.70
C PHE A 22 12.04 3.92 16.17
N ARG A 23 12.09 5.11 16.77
CA ARG A 23 12.40 5.28 18.19
C ARG A 23 11.21 5.05 19.10
N ASN A 24 10.00 5.41 18.66
CA ASN A 24 8.83 5.46 19.53
C ASN A 24 7.89 4.25 19.36
N LEU A 25 7.70 3.74 18.14
CA LEU A 25 6.75 2.67 17.83
C LEU A 25 7.10 1.30 18.42
N PRO A 26 8.37 0.92 18.67
CA PRO A 26 8.66 -0.36 19.34
C PRO A 26 8.16 -0.47 20.77
N GLY A 27 7.79 0.65 21.41
CA GLY A 27 7.28 0.66 22.79
C GLY A 27 5.88 0.04 22.91
N GLU A 28 5.60 -0.60 24.05
CA GLU A 28 4.35 -1.34 24.32
C GLU A 28 3.07 -0.51 24.15
N ARG A 29 3.15 0.81 24.38
CA ARG A 29 2.02 1.75 24.22
C ARG A 29 1.44 1.82 22.80
N TRP A 30 2.15 1.31 21.80
CA TRP A 30 1.72 1.30 20.40
C TRP A 30 1.18 -0.05 19.93
N GLN A 31 1.01 -1.02 20.83
CA GLN A 31 0.43 -2.31 20.44
C GLN A 31 -1.09 -2.23 20.25
N MET A 32 -1.79 -1.35 20.99
CA MET A 32 -3.25 -1.28 21.01
C MET A 32 -3.71 0.14 20.68
N LEU A 33 -4.50 0.29 19.62
CA LEU A 33 -5.11 1.55 19.21
C LEU A 33 -6.54 1.67 19.76
N ALA A 34 -7.35 0.65 19.51
CA ALA A 34 -8.74 0.61 19.95
C ALA A 34 -9.22 -0.83 20.12
N VAL A 35 -10.18 -1.06 21.02
CA VAL A 35 -10.85 -2.35 21.16
C VAL A 35 -12.31 -2.18 20.75
N VAL A 36 -12.72 -2.89 19.70
CA VAL A 36 -14.10 -2.87 19.21
C VAL A 36 -14.86 -4.04 19.84
N PRO A 37 -15.90 -3.78 20.67
CA PRO A 37 -16.69 -4.85 21.28
C PRO A 37 -17.49 -5.59 20.20
N LEU A 38 -17.43 -6.92 20.21
CA LEU A 38 -18.13 -7.79 19.26
C LEU A 38 -19.33 -8.49 19.90
N ARG A 39 -19.11 -9.11 21.08
CA ARG A 39 -20.12 -9.94 21.72
C ARG A 39 -20.07 -9.80 23.23
N LYS A 40 -21.25 -9.66 23.85
CA LYS A 40 -21.42 -9.70 25.29
C LYS A 40 -21.41 -11.16 25.76
N GLY A 41 -20.51 -11.49 26.67
CA GLY A 41 -20.38 -12.80 27.31
C GLY A 41 -21.38 -12.99 28.46
N LEU A 42 -21.39 -14.21 29.02
CA LEU A 42 -22.31 -14.62 30.08
C LEU A 42 -22.05 -13.94 31.44
N GLU A 43 -20.82 -13.49 31.70
CA GLU A 43 -20.40 -12.89 32.98
C GLU A 43 -20.17 -11.37 32.89
N ASN A 44 -21.02 -10.65 32.14
CA ASN A 44 -20.89 -9.20 31.91
C ASN A 44 -19.53 -8.77 31.30
N SER A 45 -18.74 -9.72 30.81
CA SER A 45 -17.52 -9.50 30.05
C SER A 45 -17.84 -9.28 28.57
N TRP A 46 -16.98 -8.54 27.88
CA TRP A 46 -17.13 -8.30 26.44
C TRP A 46 -15.95 -8.94 25.71
N GLN A 47 -16.26 -9.72 24.67
CA GLN A 47 -15.26 -10.10 23.68
C GLN A 47 -15.12 -8.95 22.69
N GLY A 48 -13.89 -8.47 22.51
CA GLY A 48 -13.56 -7.41 21.57
C GLY A 48 -12.39 -7.77 20.67
N THR A 49 -12.36 -7.17 19.49
CA THR A 49 -11.19 -7.24 18.58
C THR A 49 -10.29 -6.06 18.85
N ASN A 50 -9.01 -6.34 19.06
CA ASN A 50 -7.98 -5.33 19.21
C ASN A 50 -7.52 -4.83 17.84
N LEU A 51 -7.75 -3.55 17.56
CA LEU A 51 -7.15 -2.82 16.46
C LEU A 51 -5.80 -2.28 16.92
N THR A 52 -4.74 -2.61 16.20
CA THR A 52 -3.37 -2.24 16.56
C THR A 52 -2.90 -1.03 15.75
N TYR A 53 -1.92 -0.27 16.27
CA TYR A 53 -1.29 0.79 15.47
C TYR A 53 -0.57 0.23 14.24
N TYR A 54 -0.10 -1.01 14.29
CA TYR A 54 0.47 -1.68 13.11
C TYR A 54 -0.53 -1.68 11.94
N GLY A 55 -1.78 -2.12 12.18
CA GLY A 55 -2.82 -2.11 11.16
C GLY A 55 -3.14 -0.69 10.66
N PHE A 56 -3.17 0.28 11.57
CA PHE A 56 -3.37 1.70 11.23
C PHE A 56 -2.26 2.23 10.31
N PHE A 57 -1.00 2.07 10.69
CA PHE A 57 0.14 2.54 9.90
C PHE A 57 0.21 1.88 8.53
N ILE A 58 -0.05 0.57 8.44
CA ILE A 58 -0.14 -0.14 7.17
C ILE A 58 -1.26 0.45 6.30
N ALA A 59 -2.47 0.63 6.83
CA ALA A 59 -3.58 1.20 6.07
C ALA A 59 -3.29 2.64 5.58
N THR A 60 -2.72 3.49 6.44
CA THR A 60 -2.36 4.87 6.06
C THR A 60 -1.22 4.93 5.07
N SER A 61 -0.22 4.03 5.19
CA SER A 61 0.90 3.92 4.24
C SER A 61 0.36 3.57 2.85
N GLN A 62 -0.50 2.55 2.73
CA GLN A 62 -1.09 2.17 1.44
C GLN A 62 -1.87 3.32 0.77
N LEU A 63 -2.62 4.10 1.56
CA LEU A 63 -3.31 5.28 1.04
C LEU A 63 -2.32 6.35 0.58
N LEU A 64 -1.28 6.62 1.37
CA LEU A 64 -0.25 7.60 1.03
C LEU A 64 0.54 7.19 -0.22
N SER A 65 0.88 5.91 -0.38
CA SER A 65 1.52 5.33 -1.57
C SER A 65 0.67 5.57 -2.81
N LEU A 66 -0.63 5.33 -2.74
CA LEU A 66 -1.54 5.56 -3.85
C LEU A 66 -1.66 7.06 -4.18
N LEU A 67 -1.79 7.92 -3.18
CA LEU A 67 -1.83 9.37 -3.38
C LEU A 67 -0.53 9.87 -4.04
N LEU A 68 0.63 9.43 -3.55
CA LEU A 68 1.92 9.80 -4.10
C LEU A 68 2.06 9.31 -5.56
N LEU A 69 1.64 8.08 -5.85
CA LEU A 69 1.59 7.56 -7.23
C LEU A 69 0.77 8.49 -8.12
N LEU A 70 -0.45 8.85 -7.72
CA LEU A 70 -1.33 9.72 -8.51
C LEU A 70 -0.74 11.12 -8.70
N VAL A 71 -0.09 11.67 -7.69
CA VAL A 71 0.61 12.96 -7.79
C VAL A 71 1.76 12.89 -8.79
N LEU A 72 2.60 11.85 -8.72
CA LEU A 72 3.74 11.67 -9.63
C LEU A 72 3.29 11.46 -11.09
N LEU A 73 2.25 10.66 -11.30
CA LEU A 73 1.70 10.42 -12.64
C LEU A 73 0.96 11.65 -13.18
N GLY A 74 0.20 12.34 -12.33
CA GLY A 74 -0.49 13.59 -12.67
C GLY A 74 0.49 14.70 -13.06
N ALA A 75 1.64 14.80 -12.37
CA ALA A 75 2.70 15.75 -12.71
C ALA A 75 3.32 15.49 -14.09
N MET A 76 3.28 14.24 -14.57
CA MET A 76 3.73 13.85 -15.91
C MET A 76 2.60 13.89 -16.96
N TYR A 77 1.41 14.40 -16.61
CA TYR A 77 0.23 14.39 -17.47
C TYR A 77 -0.17 12.98 -17.96
N ILE A 78 0.15 11.94 -17.18
CA ILE A 78 -0.22 10.55 -17.47
C ILE A 78 -1.68 10.30 -17.05
N SER A 79 -2.40 9.46 -17.80
CA SER A 79 -3.81 9.17 -17.56
C SER A 79 -4.05 8.52 -16.19
N ILE A 80 -4.71 9.25 -15.29
CA ILE A 80 -5.15 8.77 -13.97
C ILE A 80 -6.07 7.54 -14.07
N PRO A 81 -7.06 7.47 -14.99
CA PRO A 81 -7.94 6.30 -15.09
C PRO A 81 -7.19 5.00 -15.36
N GLY A 82 -6.20 5.03 -16.26
CA GLY A 82 -5.40 3.83 -16.53
C GLY A 82 -4.43 3.48 -15.41
N ALA A 83 -3.89 4.47 -14.69
CA ALA A 83 -3.10 4.20 -13.48
C ALA A 83 -3.95 3.51 -12.40
N MET A 84 -5.19 3.98 -12.18
CA MET A 84 -6.13 3.34 -11.26
C MET A 84 -6.49 1.93 -11.71
N LEU A 85 -6.71 1.71 -13.00
CA LEU A 85 -6.98 0.36 -13.53
C LEU A 85 -5.79 -0.58 -13.28
N ALA A 86 -4.56 -0.12 -13.50
CA ALA A 86 -3.35 -0.90 -13.22
C ALA A 86 -3.25 -1.28 -11.73
N VAL A 87 -3.48 -0.32 -10.83
CA VAL A 87 -3.53 -0.57 -9.38
C VAL A 87 -4.62 -1.58 -9.02
N MET A 88 -5.81 -1.45 -9.59
CA MET A 88 -6.92 -2.37 -9.35
C MET A 88 -6.60 -3.79 -9.79
N ILE A 89 -5.95 -3.97 -10.95
CA ILE A 89 -5.48 -5.28 -11.42
C ILE A 89 -4.47 -5.87 -10.43
N VAL A 90 -3.49 -5.08 -9.99
CA VAL A 90 -2.48 -5.54 -9.02
C VAL A 90 -3.13 -5.94 -7.70
N LEU A 91 -4.02 -5.12 -7.13
CA LEU A 91 -4.71 -5.41 -5.88
C LEU A 91 -5.61 -6.64 -5.99
N ALA A 92 -6.35 -6.78 -7.10
CA ALA A 92 -7.24 -7.93 -7.33
C ALA A 92 -6.48 -9.27 -7.33
N VAL A 93 -5.24 -9.28 -7.80
CA VAL A 93 -4.38 -10.49 -7.77
C VAL A 93 -3.63 -10.61 -6.45
N CYS A 94 -3.11 -9.52 -5.89
CA CYS A 94 -2.29 -9.56 -4.68
C CYS A 94 -3.09 -9.99 -3.44
N ILE A 95 -4.35 -9.59 -3.30
CA ILE A 95 -5.18 -9.98 -2.14
C ILE A 95 -5.33 -11.51 -2.03
N PRO A 96 -5.81 -12.23 -3.06
CA PRO A 96 -5.90 -13.70 -2.97
C PRO A 96 -4.52 -14.34 -2.92
N ALA A 97 -3.53 -13.79 -3.63
CA ALA A 97 -2.19 -14.34 -3.66
C ALA A 97 -1.47 -14.23 -2.30
N ALA A 98 -1.64 -13.13 -1.57
CA ALA A 98 -1.08 -12.93 -0.24
C ALA A 98 -1.55 -13.99 0.77
N ARG A 99 -2.80 -14.44 0.63
CA ARG A 99 -3.36 -15.54 1.42
C ARG A 99 -2.78 -16.90 1.01
N LEU A 100 -2.65 -17.15 -0.30
CA LEU A 100 -2.07 -18.40 -0.80
C LEU A 100 -0.61 -18.56 -0.36
N VAL A 101 0.18 -17.48 -0.44
CA VAL A 101 1.57 -17.47 0.04
C VAL A 101 1.64 -17.67 1.55
N ALA A 102 0.74 -17.05 2.32
CA ALA A 102 0.66 -17.28 3.76
C ALA A 102 0.38 -18.75 4.11
N ILE A 103 -0.50 -19.40 3.35
CA ILE A 103 -0.81 -20.82 3.54
C ILE A 103 0.40 -21.69 3.17
N MET A 104 1.09 -21.38 2.07
CA MET A 104 2.21 -22.17 1.56
C MET A 104 3.47 -22.06 2.44
N VAL A 105 3.77 -20.87 2.94
CA VAL A 105 5.00 -20.60 3.71
C VAL A 105 4.76 -20.71 5.21
N ASP A 106 3.77 -20.00 5.76
CA ASP A 106 3.53 -19.95 7.21
C ASP A 106 2.65 -21.10 7.72
N LYS A 107 2.04 -21.89 6.83
CA LYS A 107 1.03 -22.94 7.15
C LYS A 107 -0.17 -22.43 7.96
N LYS A 108 -0.33 -21.10 8.09
CA LYS A 108 -1.42 -20.45 8.84
C LYS A 108 -2.52 -20.02 7.88
N ARG A 109 -3.68 -20.67 7.97
CA ARG A 109 -4.83 -20.49 7.06
C ARG A 109 -5.53 -19.12 7.13
N HIS A 110 -5.27 -18.38 8.21
CA HIS A 110 -5.97 -17.14 8.56
C HIS A 110 -5.07 -15.90 8.58
N SER A 111 -3.84 -15.99 8.04
CA SER A 111 -2.93 -14.85 7.93
C SER A 111 -2.83 -14.37 6.49
N PHE A 112 -2.57 -13.08 6.31
CA PHE A 112 -2.14 -12.50 5.04
C PHE A 112 -0.68 -12.07 5.17
N THR A 113 0.15 -12.37 4.17
CA THR A 113 1.56 -11.95 4.20
C THR A 113 1.75 -10.68 3.39
N VAL A 114 2.22 -9.61 4.04
CA VAL A 114 2.63 -8.38 3.34
C VAL A 114 3.76 -8.68 2.36
N GLY A 115 4.73 -9.50 2.77
CA GLY A 115 5.84 -9.96 1.92
C GLY A 115 5.36 -10.69 0.66
N GLY A 116 4.47 -11.68 0.80
CA GLY A 116 3.92 -12.42 -0.33
C GLY A 116 3.10 -11.55 -1.28
N ALA A 117 2.30 -10.62 -0.75
CA ALA A 117 1.58 -9.63 -1.55
C ALA A 117 2.54 -8.76 -2.37
N SER A 118 3.58 -8.22 -1.73
CA SER A 118 4.55 -7.34 -2.38
C SER A 118 5.37 -8.05 -3.45
N PHE A 119 5.81 -9.28 -3.21
CA PHE A 119 6.57 -10.06 -4.19
C PHE A 119 5.76 -10.29 -5.47
N ILE A 120 4.52 -10.75 -5.31
CA ILE A 120 3.63 -11.03 -6.45
C ILE A 120 3.22 -9.73 -7.13
N GLY A 121 3.00 -8.66 -6.37
CA GLY A 121 2.70 -7.34 -6.92
C GLY A 121 3.83 -6.76 -7.77
N ILE A 122 5.08 -6.82 -7.29
CA ILE A 122 6.26 -6.35 -8.03
C ILE A 122 6.43 -7.15 -9.32
N LEU A 123 6.28 -8.46 -9.25
CA LEU A 123 6.37 -9.32 -10.42
C LEU A 123 5.26 -8.97 -11.40
N LEU A 124 4.01 -8.85 -10.94
CA LEU A 124 2.84 -8.59 -11.78
C LEU A 124 2.77 -7.18 -12.39
N ALA A 125 3.36 -6.18 -11.73
CA ALA A 125 3.20 -4.76 -12.06
C ALA A 125 3.42 -4.41 -13.55
N PRO A 126 4.48 -4.89 -14.25
CA PRO A 126 4.72 -4.55 -15.66
C PRO A 126 3.57 -5.00 -16.55
N TRP A 127 3.08 -6.22 -16.34
CA TRP A 127 1.98 -6.78 -17.13
C TRP A 127 0.64 -6.11 -16.80
N ALA A 128 0.42 -5.75 -15.54
CA ALA A 128 -0.77 -4.99 -15.14
C ALA A 128 -0.83 -3.61 -15.82
N VAL A 129 0.29 -2.89 -15.86
CA VAL A 129 0.40 -1.59 -16.55
C VAL A 129 0.17 -1.74 -18.05
N MET A 130 0.78 -2.74 -18.69
CA MET A 130 0.57 -3.01 -20.12
C MET A 130 -0.89 -3.39 -20.42
N ALA A 131 -1.51 -4.21 -19.58
CA ALA A 131 -2.91 -4.61 -19.74
C ALA A 131 -3.85 -3.39 -19.58
N ALA A 132 -3.63 -2.57 -18.55
CA ALA A 132 -4.42 -1.36 -18.32
C ALA A 132 -4.30 -0.36 -19.47
N GLY A 133 -3.07 -0.16 -19.98
CA GLY A 133 -2.84 0.67 -21.17
C GLY A 133 -3.61 0.16 -22.38
N ARG A 134 -3.56 -1.15 -22.67
CA ARG A 134 -4.29 -1.76 -23.79
C ARG A 134 -5.80 -1.59 -23.67
N LEU A 135 -6.38 -1.86 -22.50
CA LEU A 135 -7.82 -1.79 -22.26
C LEU A 135 -8.41 -0.38 -22.34
N LEU A 136 -7.59 0.65 -22.12
CA LEU A 136 -8.00 2.06 -22.16
C LEU A 136 -7.40 2.83 -23.34
N THR A 137 -6.77 2.13 -24.30
CA THR A 137 -6.19 2.74 -25.51
C THR A 137 -7.24 3.56 -26.26
N ASP A 138 -8.45 3.01 -26.37
CA ASP A 138 -9.58 3.64 -27.09
C ASP A 138 -10.09 4.92 -26.41
N GLN A 139 -9.74 5.13 -25.13
CA GLN A 139 -10.07 6.35 -24.37
C GLN A 139 -8.93 7.37 -24.36
N GLY A 140 -7.89 7.17 -25.20
CA GLY A 140 -6.73 8.07 -25.26
C GLY A 140 -5.78 7.95 -24.06
N SER A 141 -5.84 6.87 -23.30
CA SER A 141 -4.95 6.67 -22.15
C SER A 141 -3.54 6.28 -22.61
N PHE A 142 -2.57 7.17 -22.40
CA PHE A 142 -1.15 6.88 -22.62
C PHE A 142 -0.50 6.46 -21.30
N LEU A 143 -0.14 5.18 -21.18
CA LEU A 143 0.59 4.63 -20.03
C LEU A 143 2.01 4.21 -20.44
N PRO A 144 3.01 5.11 -20.29
CA PRO A 144 4.39 4.72 -20.51
C PRO A 144 4.82 3.80 -19.35
N VAL A 145 5.22 2.58 -19.68
CA VAL A 145 5.48 1.52 -18.69
C VAL A 145 6.59 1.92 -17.70
N ILE A 146 7.69 2.48 -18.18
CA ILE A 146 8.85 2.82 -17.33
C ILE A 146 8.51 3.91 -16.29
N PRO A 147 7.92 5.07 -16.66
CA PRO A 147 7.51 6.07 -15.67
C PRO A 147 6.48 5.57 -14.66
N VAL A 148 5.53 4.73 -15.09
CA VAL A 148 4.54 4.15 -14.17
C VAL A 148 5.20 3.19 -13.19
N LEU A 149 6.08 2.30 -13.64
CA LEU A 149 6.82 1.41 -12.76
C LEU A 149 7.76 2.16 -11.81
N ALA A 150 8.38 3.26 -12.25
CA ALA A 150 9.17 4.11 -11.38
C ALA A 150 8.33 4.74 -10.27
N ALA A 151 7.15 5.29 -10.61
CA ALA A 151 6.22 5.83 -9.63
C ALA A 151 5.70 4.74 -8.66
N MET A 152 5.40 3.54 -9.16
CA MET A 152 5.02 2.40 -8.32
C MET A 152 6.15 1.98 -7.37
N SER A 153 7.40 1.98 -7.83
CA SER A 153 8.56 1.69 -7.00
C SER A 153 8.74 2.71 -5.89
N ILE A 154 8.49 4.00 -6.17
CA ILE A 154 8.52 5.06 -5.13
C ILE A 154 7.40 4.81 -4.12
N GLY A 155 6.17 4.57 -4.58
CA GLY A 155 5.03 4.28 -3.71
C GLY A 155 5.23 3.05 -2.82
N TYR A 156 5.94 2.02 -3.31
CA TYR A 156 6.28 0.81 -2.54
C TYR A 156 7.20 1.08 -1.33
N THR A 157 7.96 2.18 -1.34
CA THR A 157 8.89 2.51 -0.24
C THR A 157 8.23 3.21 0.96
N LEU A 158 6.97 3.64 0.82
CA LEU A 158 6.15 4.18 1.91
C LEU A 158 5.45 3.07 2.68
#